data_AF-A0AAU5UBQ4-F1
#
_entry.id   AF-A0AAU5UBQ4-F1
#
_cell.length_a   1.000
_cell.length_b   1.000
_cell.length_c   1.000
_cell.angle_alpha   90.00
_cell.angle_beta   90.00
_cell.angle_gamma   90.00
#
_symmetry.space_group_name_H-M   'P 1'
#
loop_
_entity.id
_entity.type
_entity.pdbx_description
1 polymer ?
#
loop_
_entity_poly.entity_id
_entity_poly.type
_entity_poly.pdbx_seq_one_letter_code
_entity_poly.pdbx_strand_id
1 'polypeptide(L)'
;MTSYEAGRNDSAKTREHAEVDVGPWRKAALAYLSLGILPRYDVVKNHSVEFSRGLRALIGGIECFVATRSDEILADVEEARRRLTVVERAGLMGEHERVMRLAQSVQALCDHYETLTGITMCLACDSVKGPASPTARVRSGAAAHVCRQGCPRNAG
;
A
#
# COMPACT_ATOMS: atom_id res chain seq x y z
N MET A 1 -47.73 37.04 -3.20
CA MET A 1 -47.75 36.29 -1.94
C MET A 1 -46.95 35.02 -2.18
N THR A 2 -45.64 35.09 -1.88
CA THR A 2 -44.94 34.29 -0.84
C THR A 2 -44.77 32.84 -1.25
N SER A 3 -43.61 32.18 -1.30
CA SER A 3 -42.20 32.47 -1.00
C SER A 3 -41.38 31.26 -1.51
N TYR A 4 -40.07 31.45 -1.69
CA TYR A 4 -38.93 30.53 -1.42
C TYR A 4 -39.27 29.08 -0.98
N GLU A 5 -38.59 28.02 -1.47
CA GLU A 5 -37.19 27.72 -1.14
C GLU A 5 -36.43 26.90 -2.19
N ALA A 6 -35.15 27.24 -2.32
CA ALA A 6 -34.11 26.44 -2.92
C ALA A 6 -33.79 25.23 -2.01
N GLY A 7 -33.73 24.03 -2.60
CA GLY A 7 -33.30 22.79 -1.94
C GLY A 7 -32.12 22.17 -2.65
N ARG A 8 -30.95 22.81 -2.50
CA ARG A 8 -29.63 22.32 -2.87
C ARG A 8 -29.32 21.06 -2.03
N ASN A 9 -29.34 19.87 -2.63
CA ASN A 9 -28.74 18.67 -2.03
C ASN A 9 -27.50 18.24 -2.82
N ASP A 10 -26.52 19.15 -2.83
CA ASP A 10 -25.10 18.86 -3.02
C ASP A 10 -24.50 18.54 -1.65
N SER A 11 -24.69 17.32 -1.12
CA SER A 11 -24.02 16.75 0.07
C SER A 11 -24.66 15.38 0.30
N ALA A 12 -24.00 14.22 0.25
CA ALA A 12 -22.60 13.90 0.37
C ALA A 12 -22.35 12.71 -0.56
N LYS A 13 -21.85 12.96 -1.77
CA LYS A 13 -21.13 11.94 -2.52
C LYS A 13 -19.73 11.88 -1.89
N THR A 14 -19.65 11.34 -0.68
CA THR A 14 -18.39 10.82 -0.17
C THR A 14 -17.92 9.91 -1.28
N ARG A 15 -16.89 10.34 -2.01
CA ARG A 15 -16.16 9.48 -2.92
C ARG A 15 -15.62 8.40 -2.01
N GLU A 16 -16.38 7.33 -1.87
CA GLU A 16 -15.95 6.04 -1.37
C GLU A 16 -14.96 5.57 -2.43
N HIS A 17 -13.78 6.19 -2.43
CA HIS A 17 -12.61 5.66 -3.08
C HIS A 17 -12.45 4.31 -2.41
N ALA A 18 -12.78 3.24 -3.14
CA ALA A 18 -12.62 1.89 -2.66
C ALA A 18 -11.21 1.79 -2.07
N GLU A 19 -11.14 1.76 -0.74
CA GLU A 19 -9.89 1.77 -0.01
C GLU A 19 -9.13 0.55 -0.48
N VAL A 20 -7.94 0.77 -1.03
CA VAL A 20 -7.13 -0.32 -1.54
C VAL A 20 -6.60 -1.03 -0.29
N ASP A 21 -7.12 -2.22 0.00
CA ASP A 21 -6.60 -3.04 1.09
C ASP A 21 -5.18 -3.52 0.75
N VAL A 22 -4.19 -2.81 1.30
CA VAL A 22 -2.77 -3.04 1.06
C VAL A 22 -2.19 -4.18 1.90
N GLY A 23 -2.89 -4.59 2.97
CA GLY A 23 -2.40 -5.54 3.96
C GLY A 23 -1.98 -6.88 3.37
N PRO A 24 -2.83 -7.53 2.56
CA PRO A 24 -2.51 -8.80 1.92
C PRO A 24 -1.24 -8.73 1.06
N TRP A 25 -1.07 -7.68 0.26
CA TRP A 25 0.09 -7.55 -0.64
C TRP A 25 1.37 -7.22 0.11
N ARG A 26 1.29 -6.35 1.13
CA ARG A 26 2.45 -6.07 2.00
C ARG A 26 2.92 -7.34 2.69
N LYS A 27 2.00 -8.11 3.28
CA LYS A 27 2.32 -9.36 3.96
C LYS A 27 2.94 -10.38 3.01
N ALA A 28 2.34 -10.58 1.83
CA ALA A 28 2.87 -11.50 0.83
C ALA A 28 4.26 -11.08 0.33
N ALA A 29 4.49 -9.78 0.10
CA ALA A 29 5.78 -9.26 -0.33
C ALA A 29 6.87 -9.43 0.75
N LEU A 30 6.56 -9.14 2.01
CA LEU A 30 7.49 -9.38 3.13
C LEU A 30 7.84 -10.87 3.26
N ALA A 31 6.83 -11.74 3.18
CA ALA A 31 7.02 -13.18 3.25
C ALA A 31 7.92 -13.67 2.11
N TYR A 32 7.68 -13.21 0.88
CA TYR A 32 8.47 -13.60 -0.29
C TYR A 32 9.93 -13.13 -0.21
N LEU A 33 10.15 -11.88 0.21
CA LEU A 33 11.50 -11.33 0.41
C LEU A 33 12.28 -12.04 1.51
N SER A 34 11.57 -12.71 2.43
CA SER A 34 12.16 -13.47 3.55
C SER A 34 12.47 -14.93 3.23
N LEU A 35 12.14 -15.43 2.03
CA LEU A 35 12.22 -16.87 1.72
C LEU A 35 13.64 -17.45 1.84
N GLY A 36 14.70 -16.66 1.67
CA GLY A 36 16.10 -17.07 1.89
C GLY A 36 16.61 -18.22 0.99
N ILE A 37 15.73 -18.86 0.23
CA ILE A 37 15.98 -19.97 -0.69
C ILE A 37 15.26 -19.70 -2.01
N LEU A 38 15.75 -20.30 -3.10
CA LEU A 38 15.10 -20.22 -4.41
C LEU A 38 13.77 -21.00 -4.39
N PRO A 39 12.61 -20.35 -4.56
CA PRO A 39 11.33 -21.03 -4.52
C PRO A 39 11.08 -21.86 -5.78
N ARG A 40 10.15 -22.81 -5.72
CA ARG A 40 9.70 -23.56 -6.91
C ARG A 40 9.03 -22.65 -7.92
N TYR A 41 9.05 -23.04 -9.20
CA TYR A 41 8.52 -22.23 -10.30
C TYR A 41 7.06 -21.82 -10.12
N ASP A 42 6.20 -22.72 -9.65
CA ASP A 42 4.79 -22.44 -9.37
C ASP A 42 4.61 -21.36 -8.30
N VAL A 43 5.41 -21.40 -7.24
CA VAL A 43 5.43 -20.37 -6.17
C VAL A 43 5.87 -19.02 -6.74
N VAL A 44 6.95 -18.99 -7.51
CA VAL A 44 7.43 -17.76 -8.17
C VAL A 44 6.36 -17.18 -9.10
N LYS A 45 5.73 -18.02 -9.91
CA LYS A 45 4.69 -17.61 -10.85
C LYS A 45 3.43 -17.07 -10.16
N ASN A 46 2.99 -17.70 -9.07
CA ASN A 46 1.85 -17.24 -8.30
C ASN A 46 2.11 -15.84 -7.71
N HIS A 47 3.26 -15.63 -7.09
CA HIS A 47 3.64 -14.32 -6.55
C HIS A 47 3.85 -13.26 -7.64
N SER A 48 4.36 -13.66 -8.81
CA SER A 48 4.47 -12.78 -9.98
C SER A 48 3.12 -12.18 -10.37
N VAL A 49 2.07 -13.00 -10.46
CA VAL A 49 0.70 -12.57 -10.77
C VAL A 49 0.14 -11.71 -9.64
N GLU A 50 0.32 -12.13 -8.39
CA GLU A 50 -0.18 -11.43 -7.21
C GLU A 50 0.41 -10.03 -7.06
N PHE A 51 1.74 -9.90 -7.11
CA PHE A 51 2.42 -8.60 -7.02
C PHE A 51 2.12 -7.72 -8.21
N SER A 52 1.99 -8.29 -9.42
CA SER A 52 1.59 -7.51 -10.59
C SER A 52 0.18 -6.92 -10.43
N ARG A 53 -0.75 -7.69 -9.85
CA ARG A 53 -2.10 -7.20 -9.53
C ARG A 53 -2.08 -6.12 -8.45
N GLY A 54 -1.34 -6.34 -7.36
CA GLY A 54 -1.20 -5.39 -6.27
C GLY A 54 -0.59 -4.07 -6.73
N LEU A 55 0.49 -4.11 -7.51
CA LEU A 55 1.12 -2.91 -8.07
C LEU A 55 0.16 -2.10 -8.96
N ARG A 56 -0.63 -2.75 -9.83
CA ARG A 56 -1.61 -2.02 -10.65
C ARG A 56 -2.67 -1.32 -9.80
N ALA A 57 -3.15 -1.98 -8.75
CA ALA A 57 -4.13 -1.40 -7.84
C ALA A 57 -3.53 -0.24 -7.01
N LEU A 58 -2.31 -0.41 -6.49
CA LEU A 58 -1.57 0.63 -5.76
C LEU A 58 -1.28 1.84 -6.64
N ILE A 59 -0.80 1.64 -7.87
CA ILE A 59 -0.56 2.74 -8.83
C ILE A 59 -1.85 3.53 -9.06
N GLY A 60 -2.96 2.85 -9.38
CA GLY A 60 -4.24 3.51 -9.59
C GLY A 60 -4.74 4.24 -8.32
N GLY A 61 -4.55 3.63 -7.15
CA GLY A 61 -4.87 4.24 -5.86
C GLY A 61 -4.06 5.51 -5.60
N ILE A 62 -2.73 5.44 -5.72
CA ILE A 62 -1.82 6.58 -5.54
C ILE A 62 -2.17 7.70 -6.52
N GLU A 63 -2.30 7.39 -7.81
CA GLU A 63 -2.64 8.39 -8.83
C GLU A 63 -3.98 9.10 -8.59
N CYS A 64 -4.94 8.45 -7.93
CA CYS A 64 -6.18 9.12 -7.51
C CYS A 64 -5.96 10.18 -6.43
N PHE A 65 -4.93 10.03 -5.59
CA PHE A 65 -4.60 10.97 -4.51
C PHE A 65 -3.65 12.09 -4.95
N VAL A 66 -2.80 11.85 -5.96
CA VAL A 66 -1.83 12.85 -6.41
C VAL A 66 -2.48 13.86 -7.37
N ALA A 67 -3.32 14.76 -6.83
CA ALA A 67 -3.78 15.95 -7.55
C ALA A 67 -2.68 17.04 -7.60
N THR A 68 -1.80 17.06 -6.61
CA THR A 68 -0.65 17.98 -6.52
C THR A 68 0.43 17.35 -5.64
N ARG A 69 1.61 17.09 -6.24
CA ARG A 69 2.93 16.84 -5.60
C ARG A 69 3.23 15.43 -5.04
N SER A 70 4.32 14.86 -5.54
CA SER A 70 5.64 14.68 -4.89
C SER A 70 6.48 13.96 -5.95
N ASP A 71 7.53 14.60 -6.47
CA ASP A 71 8.30 14.04 -7.59
C ASP A 71 8.90 12.68 -7.24
N GLU A 72 9.19 12.43 -5.96
CA GLU A 72 9.66 11.15 -5.43
C GLU A 72 8.62 10.03 -5.56
N ILE A 73 7.36 10.30 -5.17
CA ILE A 73 6.27 9.31 -5.28
C ILE A 73 5.98 8.99 -6.75
N LEU A 74 6.02 10.02 -7.62
CA LEU A 74 5.83 9.83 -9.05
C LEU A 74 6.98 9.02 -9.67
N ALA A 75 8.23 9.27 -9.27
CA ALA A 75 9.38 8.49 -9.72
C ALA A 75 9.26 7.01 -9.33
N ASP A 76 8.79 6.71 -8.11
CA ASP A 76 8.57 5.35 -7.64
C ASP A 76 7.41 4.65 -8.35
N VAL A 77 6.32 5.38 -8.65
CA VAL A 77 5.21 4.88 -9.47
C VAL A 77 5.68 4.57 -10.89
N GLU A 78 6.48 5.44 -11.50
CA GLU A 78 7.06 5.19 -12.82
C GLU A 78 8.01 3.99 -12.81
N GLU A 79 8.83 3.84 -11.77
CA GLU A 79 9.70 2.69 -11.62
C GLU A 79 8.91 1.39 -11.46
N ALA A 80 7.84 1.40 -10.66
CA ALA A 80 6.92 0.27 -10.54
C ALA A 80 6.27 -0.08 -11.89
N ARG A 81 5.88 0.92 -12.69
CA ARG A 81 5.38 0.72 -14.06
C ARG A 81 6.42 0.09 -14.97
N ARG A 82 7.67 0.58 -14.95
CA ARG A 82 8.77 -0.01 -15.72
C ARG A 82 8.99 -1.47 -15.34
N ARG A 83 8.94 -1.81 -14.05
CA ARG A 83 9.09 -3.20 -13.59
C ARG A 83 7.93 -4.09 -14.01
N LEU A 84 6.71 -3.56 -14.09
CA LEU A 84 5.53 -4.28 -14.60
C LEU A 84 5.62 -4.62 -16.09
N THR A 85 6.33 -3.81 -16.90
CA THR A 85 6.51 -4.08 -18.33
C THR A 85 7.65 -5.05 -18.63
N VAL A 86 8.51 -5.35 -17.64
CA VAL A 86 9.55 -6.37 -17.80
C VAL A 86 8.89 -7.75 -17.89
N VAL A 87 9.05 -8.36 -19.06
CA VAL A 87 8.57 -9.72 -19.39
C VAL A 87 9.29 -10.77 -18.52
N GLU A 88 8.65 -11.93 -18.36
CA GLU A 88 9.21 -13.13 -17.73
C GLU A 88 10.66 -13.35 -18.19
N ARG A 89 11.58 -13.45 -17.24
CA ARG A 89 13.00 -13.71 -17.55
C ARG A 89 13.21 -15.20 -17.75
N ALA A 90 14.10 -15.55 -18.69
CA ALA A 90 14.44 -16.95 -18.92
C ALA A 90 15.06 -17.57 -17.66
N GLY A 91 14.56 -18.75 -17.28
CA GLY A 91 15.04 -19.54 -16.15
C GLY A 91 14.49 -19.09 -14.79
N LEU A 92 14.41 -20.05 -13.86
CA LEU A 92 13.80 -19.86 -12.54
C LEU A 92 14.49 -18.75 -11.72
N MET A 93 15.82 -18.68 -11.77
CA MET A 93 16.58 -17.65 -11.05
C MET A 93 16.27 -16.24 -11.59
N GLY A 94 16.25 -16.08 -12.91
CA GLY A 94 15.95 -14.81 -13.53
C GLY A 94 14.53 -14.33 -13.22
N GLU A 95 13.57 -15.25 -13.22
CA GLU A 95 12.19 -14.94 -12.85
C GLU A 95 12.06 -14.64 -11.34
N HIS A 96 12.76 -15.38 -10.48
CA HIS A 96 12.79 -15.10 -9.04
C HIS A 96 13.32 -13.68 -8.74
N GLU A 97 14.44 -13.27 -9.36
CA GLU A 97 14.96 -11.90 -9.24
C GLU A 97 13.96 -10.84 -9.73
N ARG A 98 13.24 -11.13 -10.81
CA ARG A 98 12.20 -10.23 -11.33
C ARG A 98 11.07 -10.08 -10.32
N VAL A 99 10.60 -11.18 -9.75
CA VAL A 99 9.53 -11.17 -8.73
C VAL A 99 9.99 -10.52 -7.43
N MET A 100 11.26 -10.64 -7.03
CA MET A 100 11.81 -9.89 -5.89
C MET A 100 11.74 -8.38 -6.12
N ARG A 101 12.09 -7.89 -7.32
CA ARG A 101 11.96 -6.46 -7.65
C ARG A 101 10.51 -5.98 -7.62
N LEU A 102 9.56 -6.82 -8.04
CA LEU A 102 8.13 -6.52 -7.91
C LEU A 102 7.71 -6.44 -6.45
N ALA A 103 8.13 -7.40 -5.61
CA ALA A 103 7.83 -7.39 -4.17
C ALA A 103 8.39 -6.14 -3.46
N GLN A 104 9.60 -5.70 -3.83
CA GLN A 104 10.18 -4.44 -3.33
C GLN A 104 9.36 -3.22 -3.74
N SER A 105 8.90 -3.16 -5.00
CA SER A 105 8.01 -2.09 -5.44
C SER A 105 6.66 -2.12 -4.71
N VAL A 106 6.13 -3.31 -4.38
CA VAL A 106 4.89 -3.43 -3.58
C VAL A 106 5.11 -2.79 -2.21
N GLN A 107 6.19 -3.11 -1.50
CA GLN A 107 6.49 -2.50 -0.20
C GLN A 107 6.53 -0.97 -0.28
N ALA A 108 7.34 -0.44 -1.21
CA ALA A 108 7.50 1.00 -1.37
C ALA A 108 6.17 1.71 -1.68
N LEU A 109 5.37 1.16 -2.59
CA LEU A 109 4.07 1.75 -2.94
C LEU A 109 3.03 1.57 -1.83
N CYS A 110 3.08 0.50 -1.03
CA CYS A 110 2.25 0.37 0.16
C CYS A 110 2.58 1.47 1.17
N ASP A 111 3.86 1.74 1.43
CA ASP A 111 4.30 2.77 2.37
C ASP A 111 3.86 4.17 1.90
N HIS A 112 3.97 4.45 0.59
CA HIS A 112 3.46 5.69 -0.01
C HIS A 112 1.93 5.79 0.10
N TYR A 113 1.20 4.72 -0.21
CA TYR A 113 -0.26 4.71 -0.14
C TYR A 113 -0.76 4.97 1.28
N GLU A 114 -0.15 4.33 2.28
CA GLU A 114 -0.44 4.56 3.69
C GLU A 114 -0.12 5.98 4.14
N THR A 115 1.00 6.52 3.70
CA THR A 115 1.39 7.92 3.98
C THR A 115 0.38 8.90 3.38
N LEU A 116 -0.09 8.65 2.15
CA LEU A 116 -1.06 9.50 1.45
C LEU A 116 -2.47 9.41 2.06
N THR A 117 -2.87 8.23 2.53
CA THR A 117 -4.20 8.00 3.11
C THR A 117 -4.26 8.30 4.60
N GLY A 118 -3.10 8.45 5.26
CA GLY A 118 -3.01 8.55 6.72
C GLY A 118 -3.41 7.26 7.45
N ILE A 119 -3.55 6.16 6.70
CA ILE A 119 -3.86 4.83 7.21
C ILE A 119 -2.53 4.13 7.48
N THR A 120 -2.24 3.80 8.73
CA THR A 120 -1.04 3.02 9.06
C THR A 120 -1.45 1.63 9.51
N MET A 121 -1.08 0.58 8.77
CA MET A 121 -1.28 -0.77 9.25
C MET A 121 -0.27 -1.11 10.34
N CYS A 122 -0.76 -1.70 11.44
CA CYS A 122 0.13 -2.19 12.48
C CYS A 122 0.69 -3.55 12.10
N LEU A 123 2.01 -3.62 11.87
CA LEU A 123 2.73 -4.85 11.51
C LEU A 123 2.61 -5.99 12.53
N ALA A 124 2.18 -5.71 13.77
CA ALA A 124 2.02 -6.71 14.81
C ALA A 124 0.64 -7.39 14.81
N CYS A 125 -0.38 -6.75 14.26
CA CYS A 125 -1.76 -7.24 14.34
C CYS A 125 -2.55 -7.14 13.04
N ASP A 126 -1.89 -6.81 11.91
CA ASP A 126 -2.49 -6.65 10.58
C ASP A 126 -3.75 -5.75 10.59
N SER A 127 -3.85 -4.82 11.55
CA SER A 127 -5.02 -3.96 11.74
C SER A 127 -4.78 -2.55 11.23
N VAL A 128 -5.77 -2.00 10.50
CA VAL A 128 -5.79 -0.62 10.00
C VAL A 128 -5.95 0.36 11.16
N LYS A 129 -5.00 1.29 11.32
CA LYS A 129 -5.21 2.50 12.13
C LYS A 129 -5.62 3.63 11.19
N GLY A 130 -6.87 4.07 11.33
CA GLY A 130 -7.37 5.23 10.60
C GLY A 130 -6.62 6.52 10.97
N PRO A 131 -6.80 7.60 10.17
CA PRO A 131 -6.07 8.84 10.35
C PRO A 131 -6.32 9.39 11.75
N ALA A 132 -5.24 9.75 12.44
CA ALA A 132 -5.32 10.41 13.73
C ALA A 132 -6.19 11.66 13.59
N SER A 133 -7.31 11.71 14.33
CA SER A 133 -8.17 12.89 14.42
C SER A 133 -7.32 14.15 14.69
N PRO A 134 -7.58 15.31 14.02
CA PRO A 134 -6.72 16.49 14.09
C PRO A 134 -6.64 17.23 15.45
N THR A 135 -7.05 16.61 16.56
CA THR A 135 -7.17 17.32 17.86
C THR A 135 -6.00 17.14 18.83
N ALA A 136 -4.94 16.39 18.50
CA ALA A 136 -3.78 16.26 19.38
C ALA A 136 -2.57 17.04 18.85
N ARG A 137 -2.46 18.31 19.24
CA ARG A 137 -1.29 19.16 19.01
C ARG A 137 -0.16 18.78 20.01
N VAL A 138 1.08 18.77 19.50
CA VAL A 138 2.39 18.80 20.22
C VAL A 138 2.88 17.42 20.73
N ARG A 139 4.13 16.94 20.52
CA ARG A 139 5.45 17.58 20.35
C ARG A 139 6.38 16.66 19.53
N SER A 140 7.27 17.30 18.78
CA SER A 140 8.40 16.67 18.08
C SER A 140 9.25 15.81 19.02
N GLY A 141 9.62 14.65 18.53
CA GLY A 141 10.51 13.67 19.16
C GLY A 141 10.28 12.33 18.48
N ALA A 142 11.29 11.80 17.79
CA ALA A 142 11.24 10.50 17.13
C ALA A 142 10.74 9.43 18.12
N ALA A 143 9.46 9.12 18.04
CA ALA A 143 8.83 8.11 18.87
C ALA A 143 8.40 6.99 17.93
N ALA A 144 9.13 5.88 18.00
CA ALA A 144 8.59 4.59 17.63
C ALA A 144 7.18 4.51 18.26
N HIS A 145 6.14 4.51 17.42
CA HIS A 145 4.76 4.46 17.89
C HIS A 145 4.51 3.05 18.44
N VAL A 146 4.86 2.85 19.72
CA VAL A 146 4.52 1.67 20.49
C VAL A 146 2.99 1.52 20.46
N CYS A 147 2.53 0.37 19.99
CA CYS A 147 1.11 0.04 19.95
C CYS A 147 0.53 0.10 21.37
N ARG A 148 -0.30 1.11 21.65
CA ARG A 148 -0.91 1.35 22.96
C ARG A 148 -2.12 0.45 23.27
N GLN A 149 -2.46 -0.48 22.38
CA GLN A 149 -3.43 -1.54 22.66
C GLN A 149 -2.64 -2.77 23.08
N GLY A 150 -2.91 -3.28 24.28
CA GLY A 150 -2.19 -4.38 24.91
C GLY A 150 -2.19 -5.66 24.08
N CYS A 151 -1.27 -5.78 23.12
CA CYS A 151 -1.01 -7.01 22.42
C CYS A 151 -0.29 -7.97 23.39
N PRO A 152 -0.84 -9.17 23.67
CA PRO A 152 -0.09 -10.18 24.39
C PRO A 152 1.15 -10.53 23.57
N ARG A 153 2.33 -10.44 24.19
CA ARG A 153 3.57 -10.96 23.62
C ARG A 153 3.33 -12.46 23.38
N ASN A 154 3.20 -12.87 22.12
CA ASN A 154 3.21 -14.29 21.80
C ASN A 154 4.64 -14.79 22.05
N ALA A 155 4.81 -15.45 23.20
CA ALA A 155 5.93 -16.35 23.43
C ALA A 155 5.56 -17.67 22.77
N GLY A 156 6.25 -18.02 21.69
CA GLY A 156 6.13 -19.27 20.95
C GLY A 156 7.32 -19.41 20.02
#